data_AF-A0A2W7A9N6-F1
#
_entry.id   AF-A0A2W7A9N6-F1
#
_cell.length_a   1.000
_cell.length_b   1.000
_cell.length_c   1.000
_cell.angle_alpha   90.00
_cell.angle_beta   90.00
_cell.angle_gamma   90.00
#
_symmetry.space_group_name_H-M   'P 1'
#
loop_
_entity.id
_entity.type
_entity.pdbx_description
1 polymer ?
#
loop_
_entity_poly.entity_id
_entity_poly.type
_entity_poly.pdbx_seq_one_letter_code
_entity_poly.pdbx_strand_id
1 'polypeptide(L)' 'MNVSISIDFSQLKTVIAQCNLQEKLELLQLLEKDTFSARFNKFLSSVQTDELSFEDITEEVEAVRQANYHAR' A
#
# COMPACT_ATOMS: atom_id res chain seq x y z
N MET A 1 37.39 -13.54 -12.68
CA MET A 1 36.62 -13.74 -13.93
C MET A 1 35.27 -13.07 -13.74
N ASN A 2 35.01 -11.93 -14.39
CA ASN A 2 33.68 -11.32 -14.38
C ASN A 2 32.84 -12.00 -15.46
N VAL A 3 31.97 -12.90 -15.03
CA VAL A 3 31.01 -13.54 -15.93
C VAL A 3 29.83 -12.58 -16.07
N SER A 4 29.75 -11.90 -17.21
CA SER A 4 28.61 -11.06 -17.59
C SER A 4 27.45 -11.97 -18.00
N ILE A 5 26.71 -12.49 -17.02
CA ILE A 5 25.52 -13.28 -17.32
C ILE A 5 24.41 -12.29 -17.68
N SER A 6 24.02 -12.26 -18.95
CA SER A 6 22.80 -11.57 -19.38
C SER A 6 21.61 -12.43 -18.95
N ILE A 7 21.12 -12.18 -17.73
CA ILE A 7 19.99 -12.88 -17.14
C ILE A 7 18.73 -12.10 -17.52
N ASP A 8 17.80 -12.76 -18.20
CA ASP A 8 16.47 -12.18 -18.42
C ASP A 8 15.66 -12.16 -17.10
N PHE A 9 14.71 -11.25 -16.97
CA PHE A 9 13.91 -11.12 -15.75
C PHE A 9 13.16 -12.41 -15.39
N SER A 10 12.76 -13.22 -16.38
CA SER A 10 12.16 -14.53 -16.11
C SER A 10 13.15 -15.52 -15.49
N GLN A 11 14.41 -15.48 -15.92
CA GLN A 11 15.46 -16.34 -15.35
C GLN A 11 15.83 -15.88 -13.94
N LEU A 12 15.87 -14.57 -13.70
CA LEU A 12 16.09 -14.00 -12.36
C LEU A 12 15.02 -14.49 -11.37
N LYS A 13 13.74 -14.53 -11.78
CA LYS A 13 12.66 -15.07 -10.93
C LYS A 13 12.89 -16.53 -10.55
N THR A 14 13.35 -17.35 -11.49
CA THR A 14 13.65 -18.76 -11.23
C THR A 14 14.79 -18.92 -10.22
N VAL A 15 15.82 -18.07 -10.33
CA VAL A 15 16.94 -18.05 -9.36
C VAL A 15 16.44 -17.63 -7.97
N ILE A 16 15.66 -16.56 -7.87
CA ILE A 16 15.09 -16.09 -6.60
C ILE A 16 14.17 -17.16 -5.98
N ALA A 17 13.42 -17.92 -6.80
CA ALA A 17 12.56 -18.98 -6.30
C ALA A 17 13.36 -20.10 -5.61
N GLN A 18 14.56 -20.41 -6.11
CA GLN A 18 15.48 -21.42 -5.57
C GLN A 18 16.21 -20.97 -4.31
N CYS A 19 16.25 -19.67 -4.00
CA CYS A 19 16.87 -19.15 -2.79
C CYS A 19 16.20 -19.68 -1.52
N ASN A 20 16.99 -19.86 -0.47
CA ASN A 20 16.50 -20.20 0.86
C ASN A 20 15.77 -19.01 1.51
N LEU A 21 15.11 -19.25 2.65
CA LEU A 21 14.34 -18.20 3.35
C LEU A 21 15.22 -17.00 3.71
N GLN A 22 16.45 -17.23 4.15
CA GLN A 22 17.34 -16.20 4.65
C GLN A 22 17.83 -15.29 3.52
N GLU A 23 18.22 -15.88 2.39
CA GLU A 23 18.58 -15.17 1.16
C GLU A 23 17.41 -14.35 0.62
N LYS A 24 16.17 -14.88 0.71
CA LYS A 24 14.96 -14.13 0.33
C LYS A 24 14.73 -12.92 1.23
N LEU A 25 15.00 -13.03 2.52
CA LEU A 25 14.90 -11.91 3.46
C LEU A 25 15.94 -10.82 3.18
N GLU A 26 17.18 -11.21 2.86
CA GLU A 26 18.22 -10.27 2.45
C GLU A 26 17.89 -9.55 1.15
N LEU A 27 17.37 -10.29 0.15
CA LEU A 27 16.86 -9.70 -1.10
C LEU A 27 15.74 -8.70 -0.84
N LEU A 28 14.85 -9.02 0.11
CA LEU A 28 13.76 -8.13 0.49
C LEU A 28 14.30 -6.84 1.13
N GLN A 29 15.27 -6.93 2.03
CA GLN A 29 15.93 -5.75 2.62
C GLN A 29 16.66 -4.90 1.57
N LEU A 30 17.29 -5.53 0.59
CA LEU A 30 18.02 -4.84 -0.47
C LEU A 30 17.03 -4.07 -1.37
N LEU A 31 15.93 -4.72 -1.73
CA LEU A 31 14.85 -4.12 -2.52
C LEU A 31 13.98 -3.15 -1.71
N GLU A 32 14.06 -3.17 -0.37
CA GLU A 32 13.26 -2.31 0.48
C GLU A 32 13.54 -0.83 0.19
N LYS A 33 14.81 -0.45 -0.02
CA LYS A 33 15.18 0.94 -0.33
C LYS A 33 14.51 1.48 -1.61
N ASP A 34 14.41 0.64 -2.63
CA ASP A 34 13.88 1.04 -3.93
C ASP A 34 12.35 0.87 -4.01
N THR A 35 11.80 -0.07 -3.26
CA THR A 35 10.36 -0.41 -3.28
C THR A 35 9.55 0.27 -2.18
N PHE A 36 10.19 0.84 -1.15
CA PHE A 36 9.51 1.43 0.00
C PHE A 36 8.51 2.51 -0.42
N SER A 37 8.91 3.51 -1.21
CA SER A 37 8.01 4.59 -1.64
C SER A 37 6.79 4.07 -2.40
N ALA A 38 6.98 3.11 -3.30
CA ALA A 38 5.87 2.53 -4.06
C ALA A 38 4.90 1.76 -3.15
N ARG A 39 5.44 0.96 -2.20
CA ARG A 39 4.64 0.23 -1.21
C ARG A 39 3.91 1.17 -0.25
N PHE A 40 4.59 2.22 0.20
CA PHE A 40 4.06 3.21 1.12
C PHE A 40 2.96 4.05 0.48
N ASN A 41 3.14 4.49 -0.77
CA ASN A 41 2.09 5.20 -1.50
C ASN A 41 0.86 4.32 -1.75
N LYS A 42 1.07 3.04 -2.09
CA LYS A 42 -0.03 2.08 -2.23
C LYS A 42 -0.76 1.84 -0.90
N PHE A 43 -0.01 1.81 0.21
CA PHE A 43 -0.60 1.71 1.53
C PHE A 43 -1.40 2.98 1.87
N LEU A 44 -0.83 4.16 1.66
CA LEU A 44 -1.50 5.44 1.85
C LEU A 44 -2.81 5.50 1.04
N SER A 45 -2.79 5.12 -0.24
CA SER A 45 -4.01 5.10 -1.05
C SER A 45 -5.07 4.11 -0.56
N SER A 46 -4.64 3.01 0.08
CA SER A 46 -5.57 2.03 0.66
C SER A 46 -6.14 2.44 2.01
N VAL A 47 -5.44 3.33 2.72
CA VAL A 47 -5.82 3.87 4.03
C VAL A 47 -6.54 5.22 3.88
N GLN A 48 -6.46 5.83 2.69
CA GLN A 48 -7.16 7.07 2.38
C GLN A 48 -8.66 6.83 2.56
N THR A 49 -9.17 7.25 3.71
CA THR A 49 -10.59 7.35 3.98
C THR A 49 -11.16 8.49 3.16
N ASP A 50 -12.41 8.37 2.73
CA ASP A 50 -13.13 9.49 2.14
C ASP A 50 -12.99 10.70 3.07
N GLU A 51 -12.40 11.78 2.56
CA GLU A 51 -12.24 13.01 3.34
C GLU A 51 -13.65 13.52 3.65
N LEU A 52 -14.00 13.50 4.94
CA LEU A 52 -15.30 14.00 5.40
C LEU A 52 -15.30 15.53 5.20
N SER A 53 -16.11 16.02 4.27
CA SER A 53 -16.22 17.44 4.01
C SER A 53 -17.07 18.13 5.09
N PHE A 54 -16.93 19.45 5.22
CA PHE A 54 -17.79 20.22 6.13
C PHE A 54 -19.27 20.14 5.73
N GLU A 55 -19.56 19.94 4.45
CA GLU A 55 -20.91 19.71 3.94
C GLU A 55 -21.45 18.36 4.44
N ASP A 56 -20.68 17.28 4.32
CA ASP A 56 -21.07 15.95 4.83
C ASP A 56 -21.35 15.98 6.34
N ILE A 57 -20.53 16.71 7.10
CA ILE A 57 -20.74 16.92 8.54
C ILE A 57 -22.04 17.69 8.80
N THR A 58 -22.32 18.73 8.02
CA THR A 58 -23.49 19.59 8.20
C THR A 58 -24.77 18.85 7.86
N GLU A 59 -24.77 18.07 6.78
CA GLU A 59 -25.91 17.24 6.37
C GLU A 59 -26.29 16.25 7.46
N GLU A 60 -25.31 15.53 8.03
CA GLU A 60 -25.57 14.56 9.09
C GLU A 60 -26.09 15.23 10.37
N VAL A 61 -25.51 16.38 10.76
CA VAL A 61 -25.96 17.15 11.93
C VAL A 61 -27.39 17.66 11.76
N GLU A 62 -27.73 18.18 10.59
CA GLU A 62 -29.08 18.68 10.30
C GLU A 62 -30.10 17.54 10.20
N ALA A 63 -29.72 16.39 9.64
CA ALA A 63 -30.56 15.20 9.63
C ALA A 63 -30.92 14.76 11.06
N VAL A 64 -29.92 14.68 11.95
CA VAL A 64 -30.14 14.35 13.38
C VAL A 64 -30.96 15.43 14.10
N ARG A 65 -30.72 16.72 13.80
CA ARG A 65 -31.47 17.84 14.38
C ARG A 65 -32.95 17.78 14.00
N GLN A 66 -33.26 17.51 12.73
CA GLN A 66 -34.63 17.35 12.26
C GLN A 66 -35.32 16.14 12.91
N ALA A 67 -34.64 14.99 12.96
CA ALA A 67 -35.15 13.80 13.63
C ALA A 67 -35.50 14.08 15.11
N ASN A 68 -34.63 14.78 15.83
CA ASN A 68 -34.87 15.17 17.23
C ASN A 68 -35.99 16.20 17.38
N TYR A 69 -36.16 17.11 16.43
CA TYR A 69 -37.25 18.09 16.44
C TYR A 69 -38.60 17.40 16.21
N HIS A 70 -38.68 16.46 15.28
CA HIS A 70 -39.90 15.71 14.96
C HIS A 70 -40.24 14.62 15.99
N ALA A 71 -39.26 14.14 16.76
CA ALA A 71 -39.47 13.17 17.84
C ALA A 71 -39.96 13.82 19.16
N ARG A 72 -39.96 15.15 19.25
CA ARG A 72 -40.51 15.93 20.37
C ARG A 72 -41.93 16.41 20.05
#